data_AF-A0A7C7DXF1-F1
#
_entry.id   AF-A0A7C7DXF1-F1
#
_cell.length_a   1.000
_cell.length_b   1.000
_cell.length_c   1.000
_cell.angle_alpha   90.00
_cell.angle_beta   90.00
_cell.angle_gamma   90.00
#
_symmetry.space_group_name_H-M   'P 1'
#
loop_
_entity.id
_entity.type
_entity.pdbx_description
1 polymer ?
#
loop_
_entity_poly.entity_id
_entity_poly.type
_entity_poly.pdbx_seq_one_letter_code
_entity_poly.pdbx_strand_id
1 'polypeptide(L)'
;GAPPPAADVQVSLVDFNFMMPDQIAAGRHVWQIENTGEQWHEMAIVQLNEGKTVEDLVAWVNSSGPGGPGEPPPYAEGAFWHPMGAGQRAWVTWNIPAGEYTVICILPDVAGDMRPHVAHGMVRTLVVK
;
A
#
# COMPACT_ATOMS: atom_id res chain seq x y z
N GLY A 1 -10.80 26.22 11.49
CA GLY A 1 -9.46 25.83 10.99
C GLY A 1 -9.41 26.04 9.50
N ALA A 2 -8.22 26.09 8.90
CA ALA A 2 -8.07 26.13 7.44
C ALA A 2 -8.63 24.83 6.81
N PRO A 3 -9.23 24.89 5.60
CA PRO A 3 -9.73 23.70 4.93
C PRO A 3 -8.57 22.74 4.59
N PRO A 4 -8.83 21.42 4.51
CA PRO A 4 -7.83 20.48 4.02
C PRO A 4 -7.37 20.83 2.60
N PRO A 5 -6.13 20.46 2.21
CA PRO A 5 -5.68 20.65 0.85
C PRO A 5 -6.52 19.82 -0.14
N ALA A 6 -6.67 20.33 -1.36
CA ALA A 6 -7.23 19.55 -2.45
C ALA A 6 -6.30 18.37 -2.75
N ALA A 7 -6.88 17.19 -2.98
CA ALA A 7 -6.14 15.98 -3.32
C ALA A 7 -6.20 15.73 -4.83
N ASP A 8 -5.04 15.42 -5.42
CA ASP A 8 -4.90 14.97 -6.81
C ASP A 8 -5.28 13.49 -6.93
N VAL A 9 -4.99 12.70 -5.89
CA VAL A 9 -5.31 11.28 -5.81
C VAL A 9 -6.06 10.98 -4.51
N GLN A 10 -7.15 10.23 -4.60
CA GLN A 10 -7.93 9.76 -3.46
C GLN A 10 -7.82 8.24 -3.36
N VAL A 11 -7.58 7.76 -2.14
CA VAL A 11 -7.44 6.34 -1.84
C VAL A 11 -8.33 6.01 -0.66
N SER A 12 -9.21 5.03 -0.84
CA SER A 12 -9.94 4.41 0.27
C SER A 12 -9.34 3.03 0.58
N LEU A 13 -8.82 2.88 1.79
CA LEU A 13 -8.45 1.59 2.37
C LEU A 13 -9.77 0.95 2.83
N VAL A 14 -10.13 -0.16 2.19
CA VAL A 14 -11.28 -0.99 2.57
C VAL A 14 -10.77 -2.37 2.96
N ASP A 15 -11.56 -3.15 3.68
CA ASP A 15 -11.08 -4.44 4.17
C ASP A 15 -10.62 -5.33 3.02
N PHE A 16 -9.33 -5.62 3.05
CA PHE A 16 -8.58 -6.41 2.08
C PHE A 16 -8.53 -5.85 0.65
N ASN A 17 -8.77 -4.55 0.44
CA ASN A 17 -8.67 -3.94 -0.90
C ASN A 17 -8.35 -2.42 -0.85
N PHE A 18 -7.87 -1.90 -1.98
CA PHE A 18 -7.66 -0.46 -2.18
C PHE A 18 -8.62 0.04 -3.25
N MET A 19 -9.42 1.06 -2.94
CA MET A 19 -10.16 1.82 -3.94
C MET A 19 -9.35 3.03 -4.35
N MET A 20 -8.72 2.96 -5.53
CA MET A 20 -7.86 3.99 -6.08
C MET A 20 -7.80 3.90 -7.61
N PRO A 21 -7.35 4.95 -8.32
CA PRO A 21 -7.09 4.87 -9.75
C PRO A 21 -6.01 3.84 -10.08
N ASP A 22 -6.18 3.13 -11.21
CA ASP A 22 -5.15 2.22 -11.72
C ASP A 22 -3.98 2.97 -12.39
N GLN A 23 -4.20 4.24 -12.76
CA GLN A 23 -3.22 5.06 -13.45
C GLN A 23 -3.23 6.50 -12.94
N ILE A 24 -2.04 7.08 -12.77
CA ILE A 24 -1.86 8.49 -12.43
C ILE A 24 -0.74 9.11 -13.28
N ALA A 25 -0.67 10.44 -13.30
CA ALA A 25 0.47 11.13 -13.90
C ALA A 25 1.75 10.93 -13.06
N ALA A 26 2.92 10.93 -13.68
CA ALA A 26 4.19 10.95 -12.96
C ALA A 26 4.43 12.28 -12.25
N GLY A 27 5.19 12.22 -11.15
CA GLY A 27 5.64 13.38 -10.39
C GLY A 27 4.91 13.58 -9.07
N ARG A 28 4.80 14.85 -8.67
CA ARG A 28 4.35 15.27 -7.35
C ARG A 28 2.82 15.39 -7.29
N HIS A 29 2.20 14.61 -6.41
CA HIS A 29 0.75 14.61 -6.15
C HIS A 29 0.45 14.71 -4.66
N VAL A 30 -0.62 15.43 -4.32
CA VAL A 30 -1.26 15.37 -3.01
C VAL A 30 -2.22 14.18 -3.00
N TRP A 31 -1.94 13.22 -2.14
CA TRP A 31 -2.77 12.07 -1.88
C TRP A 31 -3.62 12.33 -0.65
N GLN A 32 -4.92 12.06 -0.75
CA GLN A 32 -5.75 11.81 0.41
C GLN A 32 -5.88 10.30 0.57
N ILE A 33 -5.60 9.82 1.78
CA ILE A 33 -5.72 8.41 2.15
C ILE A 33 -6.71 8.36 3.30
N GLU A 34 -7.71 7.50 3.18
CA GLU A 34 -8.73 7.31 4.19
C GLU A 34 -8.98 5.83 4.41
N ASN A 35 -9.03 5.44 5.67
CA ASN A 35 -9.51 4.12 6.01
C ASN A 35 -11.03 4.14 6.18
N THR A 36 -11.73 3.56 5.20
CA THR A 36 -13.19 3.37 5.20
C THR A 36 -13.61 1.95 5.57
N GLY A 37 -12.65 1.06 5.82
CA GLY A 37 -12.87 -0.29 6.35
C GLY A 37 -12.95 -0.33 7.87
N GLU A 38 -13.08 -1.53 8.42
CA GLU A 38 -13.14 -1.77 9.87
C GLU A 38 -11.78 -2.14 10.47
N GLN A 39 -10.88 -2.72 9.66
CA GLN A 39 -9.54 -3.13 10.10
C GLN A 39 -8.49 -2.02 10.00
N TRP A 40 -7.33 -2.24 10.63
CA TRP A 40 -6.17 -1.38 10.43
C TRP A 40 -5.54 -1.66 9.07
N HIS A 41 -5.28 -0.61 8.30
CA HIS A 41 -4.70 -0.72 6.97
C HIS A 41 -3.51 0.21 6.84
N GLU A 42 -2.47 -0.24 6.15
CA GLU A 42 -1.37 0.60 5.68
C GLU A 42 -1.37 0.65 4.14
N MET A 43 -0.53 1.49 3.58
CA MET A 43 -0.36 1.56 2.13
C MET A 43 1.13 1.68 1.81
N ALA A 44 1.70 0.62 1.25
CA ALA A 44 3.03 0.64 0.66
C ALA A 44 2.92 0.60 -0.87
N ILE A 45 3.53 1.55 -1.56
CA ILE A 45 3.72 1.57 -3.00
C ILE A 45 5.15 1.09 -3.25
N VAL A 46 5.30 -0.07 -3.87
CA VAL A 46 6.58 -0.72 -4.11
C VAL A 46 6.75 -1.04 -5.59
N GLN A 47 7.99 -1.16 -6.04
CA GLN A 47 8.30 -1.63 -7.39
C GLN A 47 8.91 -3.02 -7.27
N LEU A 48 8.24 -4.04 -7.81
CA LEU A 48 8.77 -5.40 -7.81
C LEU A 48 10.10 -5.45 -8.57
N ASN A 49 11.05 -6.21 -8.04
CA ASN A 49 12.32 -6.44 -8.74
C ASN A 49 12.06 -7.21 -10.05
N GLU A 50 13.00 -7.13 -10.99
CA GLU A 50 12.87 -7.83 -12.28
C GLU A 50 12.60 -9.33 -12.09
N GLY A 51 11.53 -9.82 -12.73
CA GLY A 51 11.10 -11.21 -12.65
C GLY A 51 10.42 -11.62 -11.35
N LYS A 52 10.17 -10.71 -10.40
CA LYS A 52 9.44 -10.99 -9.16
C LYS A 52 7.94 -10.79 -9.31
N THR A 53 7.17 -11.59 -8.57
CA THR A 53 5.71 -11.53 -8.57
C THR A 53 5.13 -11.12 -7.22
N VAL A 54 3.82 -10.89 -7.16
CA VAL A 54 3.10 -10.67 -5.89
C VAL A 54 3.17 -11.91 -5.01
N GLU A 55 3.14 -13.11 -5.61
CA GLU A 55 3.29 -14.37 -4.87
C GLU A 55 4.67 -14.48 -4.21
N ASP A 56 5.74 -14.06 -4.89
CA ASP A 56 7.08 -13.99 -4.27
C ASP A 56 7.09 -13.04 -3.07
N LEU A 57 6.41 -11.89 -3.19
CA LEU A 57 6.25 -10.93 -2.09
C LEU A 57 5.49 -11.55 -0.92
N VAL A 58 4.36 -12.21 -1.18
CA VAL A 58 3.55 -12.87 -0.15
C VAL A 58 4.36 -13.98 0.54
N ALA A 59 5.12 -14.76 -0.23
CA ALA A 59 6.02 -15.78 0.32
C ALA A 59 7.11 -15.15 1.21
N TRP A 60 7.70 -14.05 0.76
CA TRP A 60 8.69 -13.29 1.54
C TRP A 60 8.09 -12.78 2.86
N VAL A 61 6.91 -12.13 2.83
CA VAL A 61 6.21 -11.67 4.05
C VAL A 61 5.91 -12.84 4.99
N ASN A 62 5.40 -13.97 4.48
CA ASN A 62 5.07 -15.13 5.30
C ASN A 62 6.29 -15.84 5.89
N SER A 63 7.47 -15.70 5.28
CA SER A 63 8.74 -16.22 5.82
C SER A 63 9.36 -15.32 6.90
N SER A 64 8.78 -14.14 7.14
CA SER A 64 9.25 -13.18 8.14
C SER A 64 8.94 -13.68 9.56
N GLY A 65 9.97 -14.07 10.30
CA GLY A 65 9.88 -14.25 11.75
C GLY A 65 10.07 -12.93 12.52
N PRO A 66 10.16 -12.97 13.85
CA PRO A 66 10.61 -11.84 14.65
C PRO A 66 12.03 -11.45 14.21
N GLY A 67 12.17 -10.35 13.45
CA GLY A 67 13.41 -9.92 12.81
C GLY A 67 13.31 -9.69 11.30
N GLY A 68 12.18 -10.02 10.67
CA GLY A 68 12.00 -9.96 9.21
C GLY A 68 12.59 -11.19 8.51
N PRO A 69 12.47 -11.30 7.17
CA PRO A 69 13.08 -12.39 6.42
C PRO A 69 14.61 -12.29 6.45
N GLY A 70 15.28 -13.43 6.38
CA GLY A 70 16.74 -13.48 6.16
C GLY A 70 17.16 -13.06 4.75
N GLU A 71 16.20 -12.88 3.85
CA GLU A 71 16.39 -12.46 2.46
C GLU A 71 15.95 -11.01 2.26
N PRO A 72 16.60 -10.25 1.36
CA PRO A 72 16.15 -8.90 1.04
C PRO A 72 14.75 -8.91 0.41
N PRO A 73 13.96 -7.82 0.56
CA PRO A 73 12.65 -7.73 -0.05
C PRO A 73 12.72 -7.90 -1.58
N PRO A 74 11.73 -8.56 -2.21
CA PRO A 74 11.68 -8.76 -3.66
C PRO A 74 11.21 -7.49 -4.41
N TYR A 75 11.40 -6.32 -3.81
CA TYR A 75 10.95 -5.02 -4.32
C TYR A 75 11.86 -3.89 -3.86
N ALA A 76 11.83 -2.78 -4.59
CA ALA A 76 12.30 -1.48 -4.13
C ALA A 76 11.13 -0.68 -3.51
N GLU A 77 11.41 0.06 -2.44
CA GLU A 77 10.43 0.94 -1.80
C GLU A 77 10.17 2.18 -2.67
N GLY A 78 8.89 2.52 -2.87
CA GLY A 78 8.47 3.74 -3.55
C GLY A 78 7.92 4.78 -2.58
N ALA A 79 6.80 4.46 -1.93
CA ALA A 79 6.16 5.31 -0.92
C ALA A 79 5.49 4.47 0.16
N PHE A 80 5.35 5.02 1.37
CA PHE A 80 4.74 4.33 2.49
C PHE A 80 3.88 5.29 3.31
N TRP A 81 2.69 4.83 3.68
CA TRP A 81 1.85 5.44 4.69
C TRP A 81 1.57 4.44 5.82
N HIS A 82 1.75 4.92 7.05
CA HIS A 82 1.66 4.10 8.27
C HIS A 82 0.25 3.55 8.52
N PRO A 83 0.11 2.51 9.37
CA PRO A 83 -1.18 1.92 9.71
C PRO A 83 -2.19 2.95 10.21
N MET A 84 -3.40 2.90 9.65
CA MET A 84 -4.53 3.73 10.00
C MET A 84 -5.69 2.87 10.47
N GLY A 85 -6.32 3.23 11.58
CA GLY A 85 -7.59 2.65 12.04
C GLY A 85 -8.81 3.24 11.33
N ALA A 86 -9.97 2.62 11.55
CA ALA A 86 -11.24 3.00 10.93
C ALA A 86 -11.56 4.50 11.08
N GLY A 87 -11.97 5.13 9.97
CA GLY A 87 -12.37 6.53 9.91
C GLY A 87 -11.20 7.54 9.96
N GLN A 88 -9.96 7.09 10.11
CA GLN A 88 -8.81 7.97 10.02
C GLN A 88 -8.61 8.43 8.58
N ARG A 89 -8.16 9.69 8.43
CA ARG A 89 -7.86 10.31 7.15
C ARG A 89 -6.56 11.10 7.23
N ALA A 90 -5.78 11.06 6.16
CA ALA A 90 -4.53 11.78 6.04
C ALA A 90 -4.33 12.38 4.66
N TRP A 91 -3.45 13.38 4.60
CA TRP A 91 -2.95 13.96 3.37
C TRP A 91 -1.44 13.84 3.35
N VAL A 92 -0.91 13.38 2.23
CA VAL A 92 0.54 13.23 2.02
C VAL A 92 0.90 13.67 0.62
N THR A 93 2.09 14.26 0.46
CA THR A 93 2.59 14.61 -0.86
C THR A 93 3.73 13.68 -1.22
N TRP A 94 3.54 12.90 -2.28
CA TRP A 94 4.56 12.01 -2.82
C TRP A 94 4.96 12.43 -4.23
N ASN A 95 6.24 12.24 -4.55
CA ASN A 95 6.78 12.42 -5.89
C ASN A 95 7.15 11.06 -6.45
N ILE A 96 6.25 10.46 -7.22
CA ILE A 96 6.41 9.09 -7.73
C ILE A 96 6.84 9.18 -9.21
N PRO A 97 8.01 8.66 -9.59
CA PRO A 97 8.45 8.67 -10.98
C PRO A 97 7.60 7.74 -11.84
N ALA A 98 7.72 7.87 -13.17
CA ALA A 98 7.03 6.97 -14.08
C ALA A 98 7.49 5.52 -13.88
N GLY A 99 6.56 4.58 -13.91
CA GLY A 99 6.82 3.17 -13.64
C GLY A 99 5.55 2.37 -13.38
N GLU A 100 5.72 1.05 -13.27
CA GLU A 100 4.69 0.14 -12.79
C GLU A 100 4.99 -0.23 -11.33
N TYR A 101 3.98 -0.08 -10.47
CA TYR A 101 4.08 -0.27 -9.05
C TYR A 101 3.02 -1.26 -8.56
N THR A 102 3.33 -1.91 -7.44
CA THR A 102 2.41 -2.73 -6.68
C THR A 102 2.11 -2.00 -5.38
N VAL A 103 0.82 -1.82 -5.10
CA VAL A 103 0.32 -1.26 -3.84
C VAL A 103 -0.09 -2.43 -2.94
N ILE A 104 0.42 -2.47 -1.71
CA ILE A 104 0.23 -3.58 -0.77
C ILE A 104 -0.08 -3.10 0.65
N CYS A 105 -0.77 -3.95 1.42
CA CYS A 105 -0.85 -3.89 2.87
C CYS A 105 -0.33 -5.23 3.42
N ILE A 106 0.71 -5.19 4.26
CA ILE A 106 1.31 -6.43 4.81
C ILE A 106 0.96 -6.65 6.28
N LEU A 107 0.08 -5.82 6.84
CA LEU A 107 -0.40 -5.99 8.21
C LEU A 107 -1.09 -7.35 8.38
N PRO A 108 -0.88 -8.05 9.50
CA PRO A 108 -1.62 -9.25 9.81
C PRO A 108 -3.11 -8.92 10.03
N ASP A 109 -3.99 -9.81 9.56
CA ASP A 109 -5.41 -9.81 9.89
C ASP A 109 -5.62 -10.18 11.36
N VAL A 110 -5.39 -9.21 12.25
CA VAL A 110 -5.53 -9.37 13.71
C VAL A 110 -6.97 -9.60 14.16
N ALA A 111 -7.95 -9.35 13.27
CA ALA A 111 -9.36 -9.63 13.51
C ALA A 111 -9.79 -11.01 12.99
N GLY A 112 -8.91 -11.73 12.29
CA GLY A 112 -9.21 -13.00 11.64
C GLY A 112 -8.08 -14.02 11.77
N ASP A 113 -7.53 -14.46 10.64
CA ASP A 113 -6.67 -15.65 10.58
C ASP A 113 -5.16 -15.37 10.76
N MET A 114 -4.81 -14.13 11.12
CA MET A 114 -3.43 -13.65 11.27
C MET A 114 -2.59 -13.68 9.99
N ARG A 115 -3.12 -14.09 8.84
CA ARG A 115 -2.41 -13.97 7.57
C ARG A 115 -2.31 -12.49 7.18
N PRO A 116 -1.24 -12.07 6.50
CA PRO A 116 -1.10 -10.68 6.08
C PRO A 116 -2.22 -10.30 5.10
N HIS A 117 -2.67 -9.05 5.12
CA HIS A 117 -3.76 -8.54 4.28
C HIS A 117 -3.51 -8.76 2.79
N VAL A 118 -2.25 -8.65 2.33
CA VAL A 118 -1.86 -8.98 0.95
C VAL A 118 -2.19 -10.44 0.57
N ALA A 119 -2.12 -11.39 1.51
CA ALA A 119 -2.51 -12.79 1.29
C ALA A 119 -4.03 -13.00 1.22
N HIS A 120 -4.82 -12.01 1.66
CA HIS A 120 -6.27 -11.93 1.45
C HIS A 120 -6.64 -11.20 0.15
N GLY A 121 -5.65 -10.71 -0.60
CA GLY A 121 -5.85 -10.00 -1.87
C GLY A 121 -5.76 -8.48 -1.78
N MET A 122 -5.28 -7.92 -0.65
CA MET A 122 -5.05 -6.48 -0.51
C MET A 122 -3.81 -6.03 -1.30
N VAL A 123 -3.96 -6.04 -2.61
CA VAL A 123 -2.94 -5.69 -3.59
C VAL A 123 -3.58 -5.03 -4.82
N ARG A 124 -2.92 -4.01 -5.37
CA ARG A 124 -3.30 -3.38 -6.65
C ARG A 124 -2.07 -3.07 -7.49
N THR A 125 -2.23 -3.08 -8.80
CA THR A 125 -1.26 -2.49 -9.73
C THR A 125 -1.57 -1.00 -9.88
N LEU A 126 -0.53 -0.17 -9.88
CA LEU A 126 -0.58 1.25 -10.17
C LEU A 126 0.41 1.56 -11.29
N VAL A 127 -0.06 2.14 -12.39
CA VAL A 127 0.80 2.64 -13.47
C VAL A 127 0.95 4.15 -13.33
N VAL A 128 2.19 4.62 -13.24
CA VAL A 128 2.54 6.03 -13.16
C VAL A 128 3.18 6.43 -14.49
N LYS A 129 2.61 7.42 -15.19
CA LYS A 129 3.01 7.77 -16.56
C LYS A 129 3.09 9.26 -16.84
#